data_AF-A0A8K0MJV9-F1
#
_entry.id   AF-A0A8K0MJV9-F1
#
_cell.length_a   1.000
_cell.length_b   1.000
_cell.length_c   1.000
_cell.angle_alpha   90.00
_cell.angle_beta   90.00
_cell.angle_gamma   90.00
#
_symmetry.space_group_name_H-M   'P 1'
#
loop_
_entity.id
_entity.type
_entity.pdbx_description
1 polymer ?
#
loop_
_entity_poly.entity_id
_entity_poly.type
_entity_poly.pdbx_seq_one_letter_code
_entity_poly.pdbx_strand_id
1 'polypeptide(L)'
;MEGLSMMAMLQEFLGCTRMELAVVLVIRRISWHYNGYKLMFKVHENSRYPHYLAILLYVGGQNDITSVELRQEDCKEWIPMRRAYGIVWDMANPPVGSISLRLLVRDSAGLTWVQTDNVIPDYWEPGAVYDSNIQLT
;
A
#
# COMPACT_ATOMS: atom_id res chain seq x y z
N MET A 1 2.02 -15.14 15.53
CA MET A 1 1.24 -14.76 16.73
C MET A 1 1.83 -13.43 17.15
N GLU A 2 1.14 -12.29 17.07
CA GLU A 2 -0.22 -12.03 17.51
C GLU A 2 -0.91 -11.08 16.53
N GLY A 3 -1.91 -11.58 15.80
CA GLY A 3 -2.78 -10.79 14.92
C GLY A 3 -4.12 -10.53 15.60
N LEU A 4 -4.08 -9.99 16.81
CA LEU A 4 -5.27 -9.69 17.62
C LEU A 4 -5.15 -8.25 18.13
N SER A 5 -5.58 -7.26 17.35
CA SER A 5 -5.55 -5.88 17.85
C SER A 5 -6.86 -5.10 17.70
N MET A 6 -7.82 -5.55 16.88
CA MET A 6 -9.11 -4.84 16.79
C MET A 6 -10.30 -5.67 17.30
N MET A 7 -10.33 -6.98 17.04
CA MET A 7 -11.47 -7.82 17.44
C MET A 7 -11.46 -8.20 18.94
N ALA A 8 -10.28 -8.36 19.55
CA ALA A 8 -10.18 -8.73 20.96
C ALA A 8 -10.64 -7.61 21.90
N MET A 9 -10.37 -6.35 21.56
CA MET A 9 -10.74 -5.22 22.42
C MET A 9 -12.25 -4.97 22.43
N LEU A 10 -12.96 -5.24 21.33
CA LEU A 10 -14.42 -5.09 21.26
C LEU A 10 -15.18 -6.14 22.08
N GLN A 11 -14.62 -7.34 22.27
CA GLN A 11 -15.31 -8.44 22.96
C GLN A 11 -15.39 -8.23 24.48
N GLU A 12 -14.48 -7.47 25.08
CA GLU A 12 -14.55 -7.14 26.52
C GLU A 12 -15.59 -6.05 26.82
N PHE A 13 -15.86 -5.13 25.89
CA PHE A 13 -16.86 -4.08 26.08
C PHE A 13 -18.31 -4.55 25.89
N LEU A 14 -18.54 -5.59 25.08
CA LEU A 14 -19.89 -6.10 24.79
C LEU A 14 -20.40 -7.14 25.80
N GLY A 15 -19.56 -7.61 26.72
CA GLY A 15 -19.93 -8.60 27.73
C GLY A 15 -20.75 -8.04 28.92
N CYS A 16 -20.78 -6.73 29.10
CA CYS A 16 -21.36 -6.14 30.31
C CYS A 16 -21.98 -4.76 30.04
N THR A 17 -23.16 -4.69 29.45
CA THR A 17 -24.21 -3.71 29.87
C THR A 17 -25.50 -3.92 29.06
N ARG A 18 -26.58 -4.25 29.77
CA ARG A 18 -27.94 -3.94 29.33
C ARG A 18 -28.27 -2.55 29.85
N MET A 19 -27.82 -1.51 29.15
CA MET A 19 -28.25 -0.14 29.41
C MET A 19 -28.40 0.64 28.11
N GLU A 20 -29.53 1.34 28.01
CA GLU A 20 -29.99 2.21 26.93
C GLU A 20 -29.17 3.51 26.89
N LEU A 21 -27.85 3.41 26.76
CA LEU A 21 -26.93 4.54 26.70
C LEU A 21 -26.04 4.40 25.47
N ALA A 22 -25.97 5.46 24.67
CA ALA A 22 -25.07 5.54 23.53
C ALA A 22 -23.62 5.46 24.01
N VAL A 23 -22.93 4.36 23.69
CA VAL A 23 -21.50 4.20 23.94
C VAL A 23 -20.74 4.98 22.87
N VAL A 24 -19.96 5.99 23.28
CA VAL A 24 -19.06 6.73 22.38
C VAL A 24 -17.75 5.97 22.27
N LEU A 25 -17.49 5.38 21.10
CA LEU A 25 -16.23 4.71 20.80
C LEU A 25 -15.21 5.71 20.25
N VAL A 26 -14.08 5.87 20.93
CA VAL A 26 -12.94 6.64 20.43
C VAL A 26 -11.90 5.68 19.85
N ILE A 27 -11.83 5.59 18.52
CA ILE A 27 -10.86 4.77 17.81
C ILE A 27 -9.61 5.60 17.54
N ARG A 28 -8.44 5.11 17.95
CA ARG A 28 -7.13 5.69 17.61
C ARG A 28 -6.34 4.70 16.76
N ARG A 29 -5.71 5.19 15.68
CA ARG A 29 -4.72 4.40 14.94
C ARG A 29 -3.49 4.22 15.83
N ILE A 30 -3.06 2.98 16.01
CA ILE A 30 -1.80 2.65 16.67
C ILE A 30 -0.77 2.31 15.59
N SER A 31 0.48 2.71 15.79
CA SER A 31 1.57 2.36 14.88
C SER A 31 2.02 0.97 15.23
N TRP A 32 1.87 0.06 14.28
CA TRP A 32 2.51 -1.22 14.38
C TRP A 32 3.98 -1.07 14.02
N HIS A 33 4.85 -1.04 15.03
CA HIS A 33 6.30 -1.00 14.83
C HIS A 33 6.84 -2.42 14.65
N TYR A 34 6.82 -2.91 13.41
CA TYR A 34 7.69 -4.04 13.04
C TYR A 34 8.99 -3.45 12.47
N ASN A 35 10.11 -3.69 13.15
CA ASN A 35 11.43 -3.28 12.69
C ASN A 35 11.72 -3.89 11.30
N GLY A 36 11.86 -3.05 10.28
CA GLY A 36 12.58 -3.39 9.05
C GLY A 36 11.79 -3.98 7.88
N TYR A 37 10.46 -3.89 7.84
CA TYR A 37 9.76 -4.25 6.60
C TYR A 37 9.95 -3.17 5.53
N LYS A 38 10.56 -3.61 4.44
CA LYS A 38 10.70 -2.83 3.22
C LYS A 38 9.34 -2.72 2.52
N LEU A 39 9.13 -1.64 1.78
CA LEU A 39 7.95 -1.47 0.95
C LEU A 39 7.88 -2.61 -0.08
N MET A 40 6.78 -3.37 -0.09
CA MET A 40 6.57 -4.49 -1.00
C MET A 40 5.48 -4.19 -2.02
N PHE A 41 5.70 -4.68 -3.24
CA PHE A 41 4.80 -4.52 -4.38
C PHE A 41 4.35 -5.91 -4.79
N LYS A 42 3.04 -6.16 -4.79
CA LYS A 42 2.49 -7.38 -5.38
C LYS A 42 1.72 -7.00 -6.65
N VAL A 43 2.03 -7.65 -7.77
CA VAL A 43 1.19 -7.56 -8.96
C VAL A 43 -0.12 -8.29 -8.67
N HIS A 44 -1.23 -7.61 -8.86
CA HIS A 44 -2.56 -8.17 -8.64
C HIS A 44 -2.80 -9.34 -9.60
N GLU A 45 -3.49 -10.38 -9.15
CA GLU A 45 -3.75 -11.61 -9.93
C GLU A 45 -4.60 -11.35 -11.19
N ASN A 46 -5.45 -10.33 -11.14
CA ASN A 46 -6.25 -9.88 -12.29
C ASN A 46 -5.49 -9.01 -13.29
N SER A 47 -4.20 -8.75 -13.08
CA SER A 47 -3.38 -8.05 -14.07
C SER A 47 -3.25 -8.88 -15.35
N ARG A 48 -3.16 -8.22 -16.50
CA ARG A 48 -3.06 -8.85 -17.81
C ARG A 48 -1.93 -8.20 -18.58
N TYR A 49 -0.79 -8.87 -18.63
CA TYR A 49 0.34 -8.40 -19.42
C TYR A 49 -0.01 -8.39 -20.92
N PRO A 50 0.36 -7.35 -21.70
CA PRO A 50 0.90 -6.05 -21.27
C PRO A 50 -0.19 -4.96 -21.10
N HIS A 51 -1.47 -5.29 -21.25
CA HIS A 51 -2.54 -4.30 -21.42
C HIS A 51 -3.12 -3.70 -20.14
N TYR A 52 -2.95 -4.36 -18.99
CA TYR A 52 -3.54 -3.90 -17.73
C TYR A 52 -2.67 -4.32 -16.54
N LEU A 53 -2.17 -3.34 -15.80
CA LEU A 53 -1.37 -3.55 -14.60
C LEU A 53 -2.15 -3.05 -13.39
N ALA A 54 -2.32 -3.93 -12.40
CA ALA A 54 -2.76 -3.56 -11.07
C ALA A 54 -1.73 -4.03 -10.04
N ILE A 55 -1.42 -3.19 -9.07
CA ILE A 55 -0.43 -3.44 -8.02
C ILE A 55 -1.05 -3.21 -6.64
N LEU A 56 -0.64 -4.03 -5.67
CA LEU A 56 -0.93 -3.85 -4.26
C LEU A 56 0.34 -3.37 -3.57
N LEU A 57 0.18 -2.35 -2.72
CA LEU A 57 1.28 -1.76 -1.97
C LEU A 57 1.15 -2.10 -0.49
N TYR A 58 2.18 -2.76 0.04
CA TYR A 58 2.29 -3.06 1.46
C TYR A 58 3.29 -2.10 2.10
N VAL A 59 2.74 -1.19 2.90
CA VAL A 59 3.50 -0.19 3.66
C VAL A 59 3.42 -0.53 5.15
N GLY A 60 4.58 -0.60 5.80
CA GLY A 60 4.67 -0.73 7.24
C GLY A 60 4.39 0.59 7.97
N GLY A 61 3.92 0.50 9.21
CA GLY A 61 3.75 1.64 10.11
C GLY A 61 2.42 2.40 9.98
N GLN A 62 2.42 3.66 10.41
CA GLN A 62 1.26 4.59 10.36
C GLN A 62 1.17 5.38 9.04
N ASN A 63 1.86 4.92 8.01
CA ASN A 63 2.06 5.64 6.77
C ASN A 63 0.92 5.35 5.78
N ASP A 64 0.38 6.38 5.16
CA ASP A 64 -0.70 6.27 4.16
C ASP A 64 -0.20 6.68 2.77
N ILE A 65 -0.56 5.92 1.74
CA ILE A 65 -0.16 6.25 0.36
C ILE A 65 -1.27 7.07 -0.28
N THR A 66 -0.94 8.32 -0.61
CA THR A 66 -1.90 9.26 -1.20
C THR A 66 -1.87 9.23 -2.73
N SER A 67 -0.72 8.95 -3.34
CA SER A 67 -0.55 8.88 -4.80
C SER A 67 0.53 7.88 -5.18
N VAL A 68 0.38 7.28 -6.35
CA VAL A 68 1.32 6.33 -6.94
C VAL A 68 1.53 6.74 -8.38
N GLU A 69 2.79 6.82 -8.79
CA GLU A 69 3.17 7.15 -10.15
C GLU A 69 4.20 6.14 -10.64
N LEU A 70 4.19 5.92 -11.94
CA LEU A 70 5.12 5.03 -12.62
C LEU A 70 5.91 5.77 -13.68
N ARG A 71 7.11 5.29 -13.95
CA ARG A 71 7.98 5.81 -14.99
C ARG A 71 8.73 4.66 -15.64
N GLN A 72 8.67 4.57 -16.96
CA GLN A 72 9.53 3.67 -17.72
C GLN A 72 10.96 4.22 -17.74
N GLU A 73 11.98 3.37 -17.69
CA GLU A 73 13.38 3.79 -17.68
C GLU A 73 13.73 4.77 -18.82
N ASP A 74 13.25 4.51 -20.04
CA ASP A 74 13.45 5.33 -21.23
C ASP A 74 12.58 6.61 -21.28
N CYS A 75 11.52 6.67 -20.45
CA CYS A 75 10.62 7.81 -20.38
C CYS A 75 11.00 8.72 -19.20
N LYS A 76 11.00 10.04 -19.43
CA LYS A 76 11.30 11.04 -18.38
C LYS A 76 10.08 11.48 -17.59
N GLU A 77 8.89 11.01 -17.95
CA GLU A 77 7.62 11.46 -17.37
C GLU A 77 7.06 10.45 -16.35
N TRP A 78 6.59 10.97 -15.23
CA TRP A 78 5.88 10.21 -14.21
C TRP A 78 4.39 10.18 -14.55
N ILE A 79 3.85 8.98 -14.70
CA ILE A 79 2.45 8.76 -15.07
C ILE A 79 1.69 8.31 -13.81
N PRO A 80 0.65 9.03 -13.38
CA PRO A 80 -0.12 8.65 -12.20
C PRO A 80 -0.93 7.38 -12.45
N MET A 81 -0.92 6.50 -11.45
CA MET A 81 -1.81 5.35 -11.39
C MET A 81 -3.13 5.75 -10.74
N ARG A 82 -4.21 5.08 -11.15
CA ARG A 82 -5.52 5.28 -10.54
C ARG A 82 -5.62 4.41 -9.28
N ARG A 83 -6.21 4.96 -8.22
CA ARG A 83 -6.59 4.16 -7.05
C ARG A 83 -7.88 3.40 -7.36
N ALA A 84 -7.78 2.10 -7.61
CA ALA A 84 -8.94 1.27 -7.92
C ALA A 84 -9.82 1.06 -6.68
N TYR A 85 -9.25 0.50 -5.61
CA TYR A 85 -9.91 0.29 -4.32
C TYR A 85 -8.88 -0.04 -3.25
N GLY A 86 -9.11 0.38 -2.00
CA GLY A 86 -8.24 0.04 -0.88
C GLY A 86 -6.76 0.35 -1.15
N ILE A 87 -5.91 -0.68 -1.15
CA ILE A 87 -4.46 -0.57 -1.41
C ILE A 87 -4.07 -0.89 -2.87
N VAL A 88 -5.06 -1.07 -3.76
CA VAL A 88 -4.88 -1.47 -5.15
C VAL A 88 -4.84 -0.24 -6.05
N TRP A 89 -3.77 -0.16 -6.84
CA TRP A 89 -3.53 0.89 -7.83
C TRP A 89 -3.44 0.27 -9.20
N ASP A 90 -4.12 0.83 -10.19
CA ASP A 90 -4.21 0.28 -11.54
C ASP A 90 -3.86 1.28 -12.65
N MET A 91 -3.46 0.72 -13.78
CA MET A 91 -3.21 1.43 -15.02
C MET A 91 -3.58 0.56 -16.22
N ALA A 92 -4.38 1.14 -17.12
CA ALA A 92 -4.60 0.58 -18.45
C ALA A 92 -3.46 0.98 -19.38
N ASN A 93 -3.02 0.04 -20.22
CA ASN A 93 -1.90 0.21 -21.14
C ASN A 93 -0.63 0.74 -20.44
N PRO A 94 -0.10 0.03 -19.43
CA PRO A 94 1.15 0.40 -18.79
C PRO A 94 2.29 0.49 -19.83
N PRO A 95 3.31 1.32 -19.58
CA PRO A 95 4.51 1.35 -20.41
C PRO A 95 5.18 -0.03 -20.48
N VAL A 96 5.79 -0.33 -21.62
CA VAL A 96 6.57 -1.56 -21.84
C VAL A 96 8.00 -1.31 -21.35
N GLY A 97 8.66 -2.29 -20.75
CA GLY A 97 10.01 -2.15 -20.19
C GLY A 97 10.03 -2.13 -18.67
N SER A 98 11.23 -1.94 -18.10
CA SER A 98 11.37 -1.84 -16.65
C SER A 98 10.72 -0.56 -16.12
N ILE A 99 9.97 -0.71 -15.03
CA ILE A 99 9.16 0.35 -14.44
C ILE A 99 9.75 0.74 -13.08
N SER A 100 10.06 2.03 -12.95
CA SER A 100 10.27 2.72 -11.69
C SER A 100 8.93 3.17 -11.10
N LEU A 101 8.84 3.21 -9.78
CA LEU A 101 7.66 3.66 -9.05
C LEU A 101 8.01 4.79 -8.09
N ARG A 102 7.07 5.71 -7.92
CA ARG A 102 7.16 6.80 -6.95
C ARG A 102 5.85 6.91 -6.18
N LEU A 103 5.96 6.98 -4.86
CA LEU A 103 4.85 6.98 -3.92
C LEU A 103 4.83 8.28 -3.14
N LEU A 104 3.66 8.89 -3.00
CA LEU A 104 3.44 9.99 -2.08
C LEU A 104 2.96 9.42 -0.76
N VAL A 105 3.86 9.40 0.22
CA VAL A 105 3.61 8.85 1.56
C VAL A 105 3.21 9.99 2.50
N ARG A 106 2.14 9.79 3.25
CA ARG A 106 1.70 10.65 4.34
C ARG A 106 2.10 10.01 5.66
N ASP A 107 2.92 10.71 6.41
CA ASP A 107 3.35 10.36 7.76
C ASP A 107 2.90 11.47 8.76
N SER A 108 3.39 11.41 10.00
CA SER A 108 3.12 12.44 11.01
C SER A 108 3.78 13.79 10.73
N ALA A 109 4.85 13.81 9.93
CA ALA A 109 5.61 15.00 9.57
C ALA A 109 5.06 15.70 8.32
N GLY A 110 4.31 15.01 7.48
CA GLY A 110 3.63 15.58 6.32
C GLY A 110 3.53 14.62 5.14
N LEU A 111 3.71 15.16 3.93
CA LEU A 111 3.68 14.43 2.67
C LEU A 111 5.09 14.37 2.08
N THR A 112 5.60 13.16 1.84
CA THR A 112 6.95 12.91 1.33
C THR A 112 6.89 12.01 0.10
N TRP A 113 7.61 12.39 -0.95
CA TRP A 113 7.79 11.53 -2.12
C TRP A 113 8.91 10.52 -1.91
N VAL A 114 8.64 9.27 -2.25
CA VAL A 114 9.54 8.13 -2.07
C VAL A 114 9.61 7.38 -3.39
N GLN A 115 10.81 7.16 -3.96
CA GLN A 115 10.97 6.57 -5.29
C GLN A 115 11.84 5.31 -5.28
N THR A 116 11.44 4.31 -6.06
CA THR A 116 12.17 3.08 -6.35
C THR A 116 12.48 3.02 -7.84
N ASP A 117 13.73 2.75 -8.19
CA ASP A 117 14.11 2.55 -9.59
C ASP A 117 14.07 1.07 -9.98
N ASN A 118 13.53 0.78 -11.17
CA ASN A 118 13.52 -0.54 -11.81
C ASN A 118 12.99 -1.67 -10.91
N VAL A 119 11.91 -1.40 -10.14
CA VAL A 119 11.35 -2.34 -9.16
C VAL A 119 10.45 -3.40 -9.80
N ILE A 120 9.82 -3.07 -10.93
CA ILE A 120 9.02 -4.02 -11.72
C ILE A 120 9.81 -4.34 -13.01
N PRO A 121 10.10 -5.63 -13.28
CA PRO A 121 10.78 -6.03 -14.51
C PRO A 121 9.86 -5.84 -15.72
N ASP A 122 10.44 -5.82 -16.92
CA ASP A 122 9.69 -5.71 -18.19
C ASP A 122 8.60 -6.80 -18.31
N TYR A 123 8.95 -8.05 -18.02
CA TYR A 123 8.02 -9.17 -18.03
C TYR A 123 7.53 -9.48 -16.62
N TRP A 124 6.59 -8.68 -16.14
CA TRP A 124 5.95 -8.91 -14.85
C TRP A 124 4.81 -9.93 -14.96
N GLU A 125 4.68 -10.77 -13.94
CA GLU A 125 3.64 -11.81 -13.88
C GLU A 125 2.56 -11.46 -12.85
N PRO A 126 1.28 -11.76 -13.12
CA PRO A 126 0.22 -11.65 -12.13
C PRO A 126 0.50 -12.48 -10.89
N GLY A 127 0.31 -11.90 -9.70
CA GLY A 127 0.59 -12.56 -8.43
C GLY A 127 2.05 -12.46 -7.97
N ALA A 128 2.98 -12.03 -8.82
CA ALA A 128 4.38 -11.86 -8.45
C ALA A 128 4.56 -10.79 -7.37
N VAL A 129 5.52 -10.99 -6.49
CA VAL A 129 5.86 -10.08 -5.39
C VAL A 129 7.29 -9.58 -5.59
N TYR A 130 7.45 -8.26 -5.55
CA TYR A 130 8.73 -7.57 -5.67
C TYR A 130 8.98 -6.74 -4.42
N ASP A 131 10.14 -6.94 -3.81
CA ASP A 131 10.60 -6.13 -2.68
C ASP A 131 11.29 -4.88 -3.22
N SER A 132 10.93 -3.70 -2.71
CA SER A 132 11.83 -2.56 -2.86
C SER A 132 12.88 -2.54 -1.78
N ASN A 133 13.98 -1.85 -2.03
CA ASN A 133 14.98 -1.55 -1.00
C ASN A 133 14.63 -0.34 -0.14
N ILE A 134 13.37 0.12 -0.16
CA ILE A 134 12.92 1.29 0.60
C ILE A 134 12.42 0.87 1.97
N GLN A 135 12.97 1.50 2.99
CA GLN A 135 12.45 1.45 4.35
C GLN A 135 11.78 2.78 4.65
N LEU A 136 10.51 2.72 5.05
CA LEU A 136 9.76 3.86 5.54
C LEU A 136 9.94 3.90 7.06
N THR A 137 10.47 5.01 7.57
CA THR A 137 10.70 5.25 9.01
C THR A 137 9.53 5.96 9.68
#